data_AF-A0A9R1S754-F1
#
_entry.id   AF-A0A9R1S754-F1
#
_cell.length_a   1.000
_cell.length_b   1.000
_cell.length_c   1.000
_cell.angle_alpha   90.00
_cell.angle_beta   90.00
_cell.angle_gamma   90.00
#
_symmetry.space_group_name_H-M   'P 1'
#
loop_
_entity.id
_entity.type
_entity.pdbx_description
1 polymer ?
#
loop_
_entity_poly.entity_id
_entity_poly.type
_entity_poly.pdbx_seq_one_letter_code
_entity_poly.pdbx_strand_id
1 'polypeptide(L)'
;MALETTRMKSQILHLLACLRFGIIGARGLPPIKRKNGRLSSHPYCVARYGRKWVRTRTIINNRDPLFQEQYSWDVYDTTTVLIVGVFDNAQVEESSSGGYKGVNIGKIRIHLSDLQPGRIYCHAYLLLVLQPSGVKKMGELCLSVRFTLKSLTNMVRMYGSPNLPKMHHRDPLQILISDLQFHAVQIVAFRLSQMDPPLRKEAVEYMCDVQSHLWSMRKSKVNFYRIMSALSIFITFWQRFLYVCSWENPAITLLANAVFLLGLMFHQFILPAALLFTFFSIVWNYRHRPTHPSQVDIKISLTDTVHPDELDEEFDTFPTSRSSNLTMMRYDRLRCLASRIQTVMGDVASCGERITALTTWRDPTATAVFGLFTLAAAVMMCFTPWKILVAMVGLYTMRHPKLRRKTPSFAWNLYRRLPHKGDSVL
;
A
#
# COMPACT_ATOMS: atom_id res chain seq x y z
N MET A 1 -7.25 -37.80 -14.10
CA MET A 1 -7.09 -36.32 -14.16
C MET A 1 -8.37 -35.53 -13.80
N ALA A 2 -9.56 -36.17 -13.67
CA ALA A 2 -10.81 -35.50 -13.27
C ALA A 2 -11.15 -35.62 -11.76
N LEU A 3 -10.29 -36.25 -10.95
CA LEU A 3 -10.49 -36.49 -9.51
C LEU A 3 -9.63 -35.59 -8.59
N GLU A 4 -8.75 -34.76 -9.15
CA GLU A 4 -7.98 -33.77 -8.38
C GLU A 4 -8.59 -32.36 -8.39
N THR A 5 -9.49 -32.07 -9.33
CA THR A 5 -10.24 -30.81 -9.39
C THR A 5 -11.26 -30.68 -8.25
N THR A 6 -11.70 -31.79 -7.65
CA THR A 6 -12.58 -31.81 -6.47
C THR A 6 -11.85 -31.65 -5.14
N ARG A 7 -10.50 -31.62 -5.13
CA ARG A 7 -9.68 -31.27 -3.96
C ARG A 7 -9.37 -29.78 -3.84
N MET A 8 -10.02 -28.91 -4.64
CA MET A 8 -10.14 -27.47 -4.38
C MET A 8 -11.26 -27.16 -3.34
N LYS A 9 -11.53 -28.06 -2.39
CA LYS A 9 -12.45 -27.80 -1.28
C LYS A 9 -11.78 -26.88 -0.24
N SER A 10 -12.19 -25.62 -0.34
CA SER A 10 -12.36 -24.63 0.72
C SER A 10 -11.18 -24.37 1.66
N GLN A 11 -10.51 -23.23 1.46
CA GLN A 11 -10.48 -22.29 2.57
C GLN A 11 -11.95 -22.04 2.93
N ILE A 12 -12.43 -22.58 4.04
CA ILE A 12 -13.73 -22.22 4.58
C ILE A 12 -13.63 -20.74 4.89
N LEU A 13 -14.13 -19.91 3.98
CA LEU A 13 -14.23 -18.47 4.19
C LEU A 13 -15.29 -18.30 5.25
N HIS A 14 -14.84 -18.19 6.50
CA HIS A 14 -15.74 -17.91 7.61
C HIS A 14 -16.28 -16.50 7.45
N LEU A 15 -17.60 -16.39 7.50
CA LEU A 15 -18.27 -15.11 7.50
C LEU A 15 -17.81 -14.29 8.71
N LEU A 16 -17.16 -13.15 8.46
CA LEU A 16 -16.63 -12.29 9.51
C LEU A 16 -17.65 -11.25 9.92
N ALA A 17 -18.21 -10.58 8.92
CA ALA A 17 -18.99 -9.37 9.09
C ALA A 17 -19.94 -9.17 7.91
N CYS A 18 -20.86 -8.22 8.05
CA CYS A 18 -21.70 -7.72 6.98
C CYS A 18 -21.39 -6.23 6.77
N LEU A 19 -21.05 -5.89 5.53
CA LEU A 19 -20.84 -4.51 5.08
C LEU A 19 -22.14 -4.00 4.47
N ARG A 20 -22.74 -3.00 5.10
CA ARG A 20 -23.85 -2.24 4.50
C ARG A 20 -23.26 -0.96 3.92
N PHE A 21 -23.49 -0.75 2.64
CA PHE A 21 -22.92 0.35 1.88
C PHE A 21 -24.04 1.04 1.11
N GLY A 22 -24.16 2.35 1.25
CA GLY A 22 -25.13 3.19 0.56
C GLY A 22 -24.45 4.25 -0.29
N ILE A 23 -24.88 4.37 -1.53
CA ILE A 23 -24.51 5.46 -2.43
C ILE A 23 -25.65 6.48 -2.36
N ILE A 24 -25.40 7.58 -1.65
CA ILE A 24 -26.43 8.60 -1.42
C ILE A 24 -26.57 9.47 -2.68
N GLY A 25 -25.46 10.05 -3.13
CA GLY A 25 -25.44 10.98 -4.25
C GLY A 25 -24.05 11.57 -4.46
N ALA A 26 -23.89 12.38 -5.49
CA ALA A 26 -22.70 13.20 -5.70
C ALA A 26 -23.07 14.69 -5.72
N ARG A 27 -22.09 15.55 -5.46
CA ARG A 27 -22.24 17.01 -5.46
C ARG A 27 -21.16 17.68 -6.29
N GLY A 28 -21.53 18.74 -7.01
CA GLY A 28 -20.58 19.60 -7.73
C GLY A 28 -19.84 18.89 -8.86
N LEU A 29 -20.48 17.95 -9.55
CA LEU A 29 -19.85 17.27 -10.68
C LEU A 29 -19.64 18.26 -11.84
N PRO A 30 -18.45 18.26 -12.48
CA PRO A 30 -18.15 19.18 -13.56
C PRO A 30 -18.98 18.83 -14.80
N PRO A 31 -19.42 19.83 -15.57
CA PRO A 31 -20.07 19.56 -16.84
C PRO A 31 -19.06 18.98 -17.84
N ILE A 32 -19.49 17.96 -18.57
CA ILE A 32 -18.66 17.29 -19.58
C ILE A 32 -19.06 17.81 -20.95
N LYS A 33 -18.06 18.28 -21.71
CA LYS A 33 -18.28 18.76 -23.07
C LYS A 33 -18.51 17.56 -23.99
N ARG A 34 -19.69 17.51 -24.62
CA ARG A 34 -20.04 16.51 -25.64
C ARG A 34 -19.59 16.98 -27.03
N LYS A 35 -19.60 16.06 -27.99
CA LYS A 35 -19.31 16.36 -29.41
C LYS A 35 -20.22 17.45 -29.97
N ASN A 36 -21.47 17.47 -29.53
CA ASN A 36 -22.48 18.45 -29.95
C ASN A 36 -22.26 19.85 -29.33
N GLY A 37 -21.13 20.09 -28.65
CA GLY A 37 -20.85 21.33 -27.93
C GLY A 37 -21.64 21.52 -26.63
N ARG A 38 -22.72 20.75 -26.44
CA ARG A 38 -23.54 20.76 -25.22
C ARG A 38 -22.74 20.27 -24.01
N LEU A 39 -22.91 20.96 -22.91
CA LEU A 39 -22.39 20.60 -21.60
C LEU A 39 -23.46 19.80 -20.85
N SER A 40 -23.37 18.48 -20.87
CA SER A 40 -24.27 17.57 -20.15
C SER A 40 -23.48 16.58 -19.31
N SER A 41 -24.05 16.14 -18.20
CA SER A 41 -23.45 15.11 -17.34
C SER A 41 -24.52 14.09 -16.98
N HIS A 42 -24.24 12.83 -17.29
CA HIS A 42 -25.10 11.67 -17.04
C HIS A 42 -24.41 10.72 -16.06
N PRO A 43 -24.23 11.13 -14.79
CA PRO A 43 -23.41 10.38 -13.85
C PRO A 43 -24.05 9.05 -13.44
N TYR A 44 -23.20 8.05 -13.23
CA TYR A 44 -23.51 6.80 -12.56
C TYR A 44 -22.32 6.35 -11.71
N CYS A 45 -22.60 5.56 -10.68
CA CYS A 45 -21.59 5.04 -9.78
C CYS A 45 -21.40 3.53 -9.99
N VAL A 46 -20.17 3.07 -9.78
CA VAL A 46 -19.81 1.65 -9.80
C VAL A 46 -19.10 1.34 -8.49
N ALA A 47 -19.61 0.35 -7.77
CA ALA A 47 -19.01 -0.13 -6.54
C ALA A 47 -18.47 -1.54 -6.75
N ARG A 48 -17.24 -1.76 -6.29
CA ARG A 48 -16.55 -3.05 -6.32
C ARG A 48 -16.09 -3.44 -4.93
N TYR A 49 -16.38 -4.69 -4.58
CA TYR A 49 -15.88 -5.33 -3.38
C TYR A 49 -15.37 -6.74 -3.69
N GLY A 50 -14.05 -6.89 -3.77
CA GLY A 50 -13.42 -8.14 -4.19
C GLY A 50 -13.87 -8.55 -5.60
N ARG A 51 -14.73 -9.59 -5.67
CA ARG A 51 -15.35 -10.10 -6.90
C ARG A 51 -16.76 -9.58 -7.17
N LYS A 52 -17.39 -8.90 -6.21
CA LYS A 52 -18.74 -8.35 -6.33
C LYS A 52 -18.68 -6.99 -7.00
N TRP A 53 -19.51 -6.79 -8.01
CA TRP A 53 -19.64 -5.54 -8.76
C TRP A 53 -21.09 -5.12 -8.76
N VAL A 54 -21.32 -3.82 -8.62
CA VAL A 54 -22.63 -3.20 -8.65
C VAL A 54 -22.51 -1.89 -9.40
N ARG A 55 -23.53 -1.58 -10.20
CA ARG A 55 -23.67 -0.33 -10.93
C ARG A 55 -25.00 0.31 -10.58
N THR A 56 -24.99 1.62 -10.31
CA THR A 56 -26.21 2.39 -10.06
C THR A 56 -26.91 2.76 -11.35
N ARG A 57 -28.17 3.18 -11.24
CA ARG A 57 -28.87 3.83 -12.36
C ARG A 57 -28.12 5.08 -12.83
N THR A 58 -28.23 5.37 -14.12
CA THR A 58 -27.73 6.62 -14.70
C THR A 58 -28.74 7.74 -14.46
N ILE A 59 -28.28 8.85 -13.89
CA ILE A 59 -29.12 10.04 -13.70
C ILE A 59 -28.82 11.02 -14.83
N ILE A 60 -29.87 11.43 -15.54
CA ILE A 60 -29.73 12.20 -16.79
C ILE A 60 -29.58 13.69 -16.47
N ASN A 61 -28.58 14.32 -17.07
CA ASN A 61 -28.31 15.76 -17.06
C ASN A 61 -28.39 16.41 -15.66
N ASN A 62 -27.76 15.79 -14.67
CA ASN A 62 -27.76 16.27 -13.30
C ASN A 62 -26.32 16.32 -12.74
N ARG A 63 -25.94 17.46 -12.16
CA ARG A 63 -24.62 17.70 -11.56
C ARG A 63 -24.57 17.31 -10.08
N ASP A 64 -25.74 17.17 -9.45
CA ASP A 64 -25.92 16.74 -8.07
C ASP A 64 -26.83 15.50 -8.03
N PRO A 65 -26.39 14.38 -8.63
CA PRO A 65 -27.21 13.18 -8.76
C PRO A 65 -27.52 12.56 -7.39
N LEU A 66 -28.79 12.20 -7.16
CA LEU A 66 -29.24 11.44 -5.99
C LEU A 66 -29.51 9.99 -6.38
N PHE A 67 -28.55 9.10 -6.10
CA PHE A 67 -28.69 7.69 -6.41
C PHE A 67 -29.65 6.99 -5.43
N GLN A 68 -29.43 7.21 -4.13
CA GLN A 68 -30.19 6.61 -3.01
C GLN A 68 -30.26 5.08 -3.06
N GLU A 69 -29.16 4.43 -3.42
CA GLU A 69 -29.09 2.97 -3.51
C GLU A 69 -28.31 2.38 -2.34
N GLN A 70 -28.77 1.26 -1.79
CA GLN A 70 -28.13 0.58 -0.67
C GLN A 70 -27.88 -0.89 -0.98
N TYR A 71 -26.68 -1.35 -0.61
CA TYR A 71 -26.16 -2.68 -0.85
C TYR A 71 -25.67 -3.32 0.45
N SER A 72 -25.76 -4.64 0.52
CA SER A 72 -25.31 -5.44 1.65
C SER A 72 -24.43 -6.59 1.16
N TRP A 73 -23.18 -6.64 1.64
CA TRP A 73 -22.23 -7.67 1.26
C TRP A 73 -21.64 -8.38 2.48
N ASP A 74 -21.61 -9.70 2.40
CA ASP A 74 -20.82 -10.51 3.33
C ASP A 74 -19.32 -10.27 3.17
N VAL A 75 -18.66 -10.05 4.30
CA VAL A 75 -17.23 -9.80 4.42
C VAL A 75 -16.54 -11.06 4.94
N TYR A 76 -15.55 -11.50 4.19
CA TYR A 76 -14.70 -12.65 4.53
C TYR A 76 -13.26 -12.24 4.85
N ASP A 77 -12.88 -11.01 4.50
CA ASP A 77 -11.54 -10.46 4.73
C ASP A 77 -11.67 -8.95 4.98
N THR A 78 -11.03 -8.42 6.02
CA THR A 78 -11.04 -6.98 6.34
C THR A 78 -9.98 -6.20 5.58
N THR A 79 -9.00 -6.87 4.96
CA THR A 79 -7.98 -6.18 4.16
C THR A 79 -8.45 -5.86 2.74
N THR A 80 -9.60 -6.38 2.33
CA THR A 80 -10.21 -6.02 1.04
C THR A 80 -10.62 -4.56 1.03
N VAL A 81 -10.39 -3.91 -0.09
CA VAL A 81 -10.72 -2.51 -0.32
C VAL A 81 -12.08 -2.42 -1.00
N LEU A 82 -12.97 -1.59 -0.45
CA LEU A 82 -14.18 -1.14 -1.13
C LEU A 82 -13.76 -0.03 -2.10
N ILE A 83 -13.97 -0.25 -3.40
CA ILE A 83 -13.67 0.74 -4.43
C ILE A 83 -14.99 1.27 -4.97
N VAL A 84 -15.14 2.60 -5.02
CA VAL A 84 -16.30 3.26 -5.60
C VAL A 84 -15.83 4.27 -6.62
N GLY A 85 -16.25 4.10 -7.87
CA GLY A 85 -15.92 4.99 -8.97
C GLY A 85 -17.16 5.72 -9.48
N VAL A 86 -16.99 6.98 -9.87
CA VAL A 86 -18.03 7.79 -10.53
C VAL A 86 -17.65 7.96 -11.98
N PHE A 87 -18.61 7.72 -12.86
CA PHE A 87 -18.43 7.74 -14.30
C PHE A 87 -19.57 8.49 -14.95
N ASP A 88 -19.28 9.04 -16.12
CA ASP A 88 -20.29 9.67 -16.95
C ASP A 88 -20.73 8.76 -18.09
N ASN A 89 -22.04 8.58 -18.24
CA ASN A 89 -22.61 7.72 -19.27
C ASN A 89 -22.86 8.50 -20.57
N ALA A 90 -21.93 8.38 -21.51
CA ALA A 90 -22.08 8.97 -22.83
C ALA A 90 -23.13 8.26 -23.72
N GLN A 91 -23.61 7.07 -23.35
CA GLN A 91 -24.57 6.31 -24.18
C GLN A 91 -25.98 6.90 -24.20
N VAL A 92 -26.31 7.77 -23.23
CA VAL A 92 -27.65 8.36 -23.13
C VAL A 92 -27.96 9.29 -24.31
N GLU A 93 -26.94 9.87 -24.95
CA GLU A 93 -27.10 10.84 -26.04
C GLU A 93 -26.65 10.33 -27.42
N GLU A 94 -25.93 9.21 -27.53
CA GLU A 94 -25.40 8.71 -28.82
C GLU A 94 -26.16 7.44 -29.29
N SER A 95 -27.01 7.60 -30.31
CA SER A 95 -27.61 6.52 -31.11
C SER A 95 -26.75 6.08 -32.32
N SER A 96 -25.49 6.53 -32.44
CA SER A 96 -24.65 6.22 -33.60
C SER A 96 -23.15 6.08 -33.27
N SER A 97 -22.66 4.83 -33.32
CA SER A 97 -21.34 4.40 -33.84
C SER A 97 -20.12 5.30 -33.62
N GLY A 98 -19.95 5.84 -32.40
CA GLY A 98 -19.05 6.97 -32.19
C GLY A 98 -18.07 6.87 -31.03
N GLY A 99 -17.62 5.68 -30.58
CA GLY A 99 -16.38 5.49 -29.80
C GLY A 99 -16.07 6.47 -28.64
N TYR A 100 -17.07 7.13 -28.04
CA TYR A 100 -16.80 8.09 -26.97
C TYR A 100 -16.39 7.28 -25.75
N LYS A 101 -15.11 7.33 -25.36
CA LYS A 101 -14.65 6.72 -24.11
C LYS A 101 -15.36 7.41 -22.94
N GLY A 102 -15.97 6.63 -22.05
CA GLY A 102 -16.63 7.20 -20.87
C GLY A 102 -15.64 8.06 -20.09
N VAL A 103 -16.05 9.24 -19.63
CA VAL A 103 -15.18 10.10 -18.83
C VAL A 103 -15.18 9.59 -17.40
N ASN A 104 -13.99 9.27 -16.89
CA ASN A 104 -13.79 8.89 -15.51
C ASN A 104 -13.80 10.16 -14.65
N ILE A 105 -14.77 10.28 -13.73
CA ILE A 105 -14.92 11.45 -12.86
C ILE A 105 -14.09 11.29 -11.59
N GLY A 106 -13.91 10.07 -11.09
CA GLY A 106 -13.02 9.82 -9.96
C GLY A 106 -13.25 8.46 -9.30
N LYS A 107 -12.33 8.09 -8.41
CA LYS A 107 -12.34 6.82 -7.68
C LYS A 107 -12.00 7.05 -6.21
N ILE A 108 -12.72 6.36 -5.34
CA ILE A 108 -12.53 6.35 -3.90
C ILE A 108 -12.22 4.92 -3.46
N ARG A 109 -11.22 4.77 -2.57
CA ARG A 109 -10.82 3.51 -1.96
C ARG A 109 -11.05 3.60 -0.47
N ILE A 110 -11.80 2.65 0.09
CA ILE A 110 -12.05 2.58 1.53
C ILE A 110 -11.60 1.20 2.01
N HIS A 111 -10.59 1.16 2.88
CA HIS A 111 -10.17 -0.07 3.53
C HIS A 111 -11.16 -0.46 4.61
N LEU A 112 -11.60 -1.72 4.61
CA LEU A 112 -12.49 -2.19 5.68
C LEU A 112 -11.79 -2.26 7.03
N SER A 113 -10.46 -2.37 7.07
CA SER A 113 -9.66 -2.29 8.29
C SER A 113 -9.75 -0.94 9.01
N ASP A 114 -10.08 0.12 8.28
CA ASP A 114 -10.18 1.48 8.84
C ASP A 114 -11.57 1.74 9.46
N LEU A 115 -12.54 0.86 9.19
CA LEU A 115 -13.90 1.00 9.64
C LEU A 115 -14.09 0.37 11.03
N GLN A 116 -14.61 1.16 11.96
CA GLN A 116 -14.99 0.67 13.28
C GLN A 116 -16.28 -0.16 13.20
N PRO A 117 -16.33 -1.36 13.80
CA PRO A 117 -17.56 -2.14 13.91
C PRO A 117 -18.70 -1.36 14.58
N GLY A 118 -19.90 -1.44 14.01
CA GLY A 118 -21.12 -0.83 14.53
C GLY A 118 -21.29 0.66 14.21
N ARG A 119 -20.23 1.36 13.79
CA ARG A 119 -20.29 2.78 13.44
C ARG A 119 -20.81 2.98 12.01
N ILE A 120 -21.61 4.04 11.83
CA ILE A 120 -22.04 4.52 10.52
C ILE A 120 -21.11 5.65 10.11
N TYR A 121 -20.50 5.50 8.95
CA TYR A 121 -19.70 6.54 8.31
C TYR A 121 -20.53 7.16 7.20
N CYS A 122 -21.08 8.34 7.43
CA CYS A 122 -21.72 9.15 6.40
C CYS A 122 -20.81 10.34 6.11
N HIS A 123 -20.17 10.37 4.95
CA HIS A 123 -19.22 11.42 4.61
C HIS A 123 -19.22 11.73 3.11
N ALA A 124 -18.86 12.96 2.78
CA ALA A 124 -18.62 13.42 1.42
C ALA A 124 -17.14 13.22 1.08
N TYR A 125 -16.85 12.30 0.17
CA TYR A 125 -15.50 11.97 -0.26
C TYR A 125 -15.15 12.76 -1.51
N LEU A 126 -14.01 13.45 -1.51
CA LEU A 126 -13.56 14.22 -2.67
C LEU A 126 -13.19 13.30 -3.84
N LEU A 127 -13.75 13.56 -5.01
CA LEU A 127 -13.40 12.89 -6.25
C LEU A 127 -12.20 13.60 -6.88
N LEU A 128 -11.08 12.90 -6.90
CA LEU A 128 -9.83 13.38 -7.47
C LEU A 128 -9.54 12.60 -8.74
N VAL A 129 -9.27 13.32 -9.83
CA VAL A 129 -8.76 12.73 -11.08
C VAL A 129 -7.47 13.41 -11.45
N LEU A 130 -6.51 12.57 -11.79
CA LEU A 130 -5.25 12.98 -12.35
C LEU A 130 -5.46 13.26 -13.85
N GLN A 131 -5.07 14.46 -14.30
CA GLN A 131 -5.06 14.85 -15.71
C GLN A 131 -3.66 15.36 -16.08
N PRO A 132 -3.26 15.40 -17.36
CA PRO A 132 -1.95 15.95 -17.75
C PRO A 132 -1.67 17.37 -17.22
N SER A 133 -2.71 18.17 -17.00
CA SER A 133 -2.62 19.53 -16.45
C SER A 133 -2.52 19.62 -14.93
N GLY A 134 -2.66 18.51 -14.19
CA GLY A 134 -2.63 18.47 -12.73
C GLY A 134 -3.74 17.60 -12.13
N VAL A 135 -3.81 17.59 -10.80
CA VAL A 135 -4.96 17.01 -10.09
C VAL A 135 -6.14 17.96 -10.17
N LYS A 136 -7.25 17.47 -10.70
CA LYS A 136 -8.51 18.20 -10.76
C LYS A 136 -9.49 17.61 -9.76
N LYS A 137 -10.08 18.49 -8.95
CA LYS A 137 -11.22 18.15 -8.08
C LYS A 137 -12.47 18.07 -8.94
N MET A 138 -13.10 16.91 -8.98
CA MET A 138 -14.23 16.59 -9.85
C MET A 138 -15.58 16.51 -9.10
N GLY A 139 -15.64 17.09 -7.89
CA GLY A 139 -16.81 17.07 -7.03
C GLY A 139 -16.64 16.14 -5.82
N GLU A 140 -17.74 15.87 -5.13
CA GLU A 140 -17.77 15.06 -3.91
C GLU A 140 -18.79 13.93 -4.03
N LEU A 141 -18.45 12.73 -3.57
CA LEU A 141 -19.36 11.58 -3.50
C LEU A 141 -19.79 11.32 -2.06
N CYS A 142 -21.09 11.41 -1.79
CA CYS A 142 -21.67 11.13 -0.49
C CYS A 142 -21.94 9.63 -0.34
N LEU A 143 -21.20 8.99 0.57
CA LEU A 143 -21.32 7.56 0.86
C LEU A 143 -21.73 7.32 2.30
N SER A 144 -22.52 6.27 2.52
CA SER A 144 -22.82 5.71 3.84
C SER A 144 -22.21 4.32 3.94
N VAL A 145 -21.32 4.09 4.90
CA VAL A 145 -20.68 2.79 5.12
C VAL A 145 -20.89 2.36 6.56
N ARG A 146 -21.43 1.15 6.78
CA ARG A 146 -21.59 0.53 8.09
C ARG A 146 -21.00 -0.87 8.06
N PHE A 147 -19.98 -1.07 8.88
CA PHE A 147 -19.37 -2.38 9.08
C PHE A 147 -19.98 -3.05 10.32
N THR A 148 -20.62 -4.20 10.17
CA THR A 148 -21.25 -4.94 11.28
C THR A 148 -20.57 -6.27 11.50
N LEU A 149 -19.86 -6.40 12.63
CA LEU A 149 -19.11 -7.61 12.97
C LEU A 149 -20.08 -8.72 13.41
N LYS A 150 -19.93 -9.92 12.83
CA LYS A 150 -20.69 -11.12 13.24
C LYS A 150 -19.91 -11.98 14.23
N SER A 151 -18.58 -12.06 14.09
CA SER A 151 -17.73 -12.84 14.98
C SER A 151 -16.33 -12.23 15.14
N LEU A 152 -15.96 -11.90 16.38
CA LEU A 152 -14.62 -11.43 16.74
C LEU A 152 -13.57 -12.54 16.63
N THR A 153 -13.92 -13.77 17.02
CA THR A 153 -13.00 -14.92 16.97
C THR A 153 -12.59 -15.25 15.54
N ASN A 154 -13.53 -15.19 14.60
CA ASN A 154 -13.23 -15.38 13.18
C ASN A 154 -12.37 -14.23 12.63
N MET A 155 -12.58 -12.99 13.08
CA MET A 155 -11.74 -11.85 12.70
C MET A 155 -10.28 -12.04 13.15
N VAL A 156 -10.04 -12.41 14.41
CA VAL A 156 -8.69 -12.68 14.92
C VAL A 156 -8.04 -13.86 14.17
N ARG A 157 -8.81 -14.94 13.92
CA ARG A 157 -8.32 -16.08 13.14
C ARG A 157 -7.95 -15.67 11.71
N MET A 158 -8.70 -14.77 11.10
CA MET A 158 -8.44 -14.29 9.73
C MET A 158 -7.10 -13.56 9.64
N TYR A 159 -6.74 -12.72 10.60
CA TYR A 159 -5.43 -12.04 10.62
C TYR A 159 -4.24 -13.02 10.63
N GLY A 160 -4.42 -14.18 11.25
CA GLY A 160 -3.43 -15.27 11.24
C GLY A 160 -3.41 -16.13 9.99
N SER A 161 -4.45 -16.04 9.16
CA SER A 161 -4.67 -16.92 8.01
C SER A 161 -4.02 -16.36 6.73
N PRO A 162 -3.47 -17.23 5.87
CA PRO A 162 -2.85 -16.80 4.62
C PRO A 162 -3.88 -16.21 3.65
N ASN A 163 -3.54 -15.08 3.02
CA ASN A 163 -4.42 -14.38 2.06
C ASN A 163 -4.63 -15.17 0.76
N LEU A 164 -3.62 -15.96 0.37
CA LEU A 164 -3.62 -16.70 -0.88
C LEU A 164 -3.81 -18.21 -0.63
N PRO A 165 -4.37 -18.95 -1.59
CA PRO A 165 -4.43 -20.39 -1.53
C PRO A 165 -3.03 -21.00 -1.39
N LYS A 166 -2.94 -22.15 -0.70
CA LYS A 166 -1.67 -22.84 -0.39
C LYS A 166 -0.78 -23.08 -1.62
N MET A 167 -1.36 -23.26 -2.80
CA MET A 167 -0.65 -23.48 -4.06
C MET A 167 0.26 -22.31 -4.44
N HIS A 168 -0.20 -21.06 -4.24
CA HIS A 168 0.58 -19.85 -4.58
C HIS A 168 1.84 -19.68 -3.72
N HIS A 169 1.89 -20.33 -2.56
CA HIS A 169 3.06 -20.32 -1.68
C HIS A 169 4.04 -21.44 -1.97
N ARG A 170 3.62 -22.48 -2.70
CA ARG A 170 4.49 -23.58 -3.12
C ARG A 170 5.15 -23.25 -4.45
N ASP A 171 4.35 -22.85 -5.42
CA ASP A 171 4.77 -22.60 -6.80
C ASP A 171 4.35 -21.18 -7.19
N PRO A 172 5.17 -20.15 -6.90
CA PRO A 172 4.84 -18.77 -7.23
C PRO A 172 4.88 -18.56 -8.75
N LEU A 173 3.86 -17.90 -9.30
CA LEU A 173 3.83 -17.49 -10.71
C LEU A 173 4.74 -16.26 -10.88
N GLN A 174 6.04 -16.42 -11.11
CA GLN A 174 6.98 -15.29 -11.01
C GLN A 174 6.98 -14.33 -12.22
N ILE A 175 6.61 -14.78 -13.42
CA ILE A 175 6.86 -14.01 -14.66
C ILE A 175 5.57 -13.59 -15.40
N LEU A 176 4.45 -14.31 -15.23
CA LEU A 176 3.24 -14.09 -16.04
C LEU A 176 2.09 -13.35 -15.32
N ILE A 177 2.28 -12.90 -14.08
CA ILE A 177 1.17 -12.35 -13.29
C ILE A 177 0.58 -11.08 -13.93
N SER A 178 1.41 -10.18 -14.45
CA SER A 178 0.94 -8.94 -15.09
C SER A 178 0.05 -9.23 -16.29
N ASP A 179 0.50 -10.14 -17.15
CA ASP A 179 -0.22 -10.48 -18.39
C ASP A 179 -1.50 -11.26 -18.07
N LEU A 180 -1.44 -12.20 -17.12
CA LEU A 180 -2.62 -12.92 -16.63
C LEU A 180 -3.64 -11.97 -15.99
N GLN A 181 -3.19 -10.96 -15.23
CA GLN A 181 -4.07 -9.95 -14.65
C GLN A 181 -4.75 -9.13 -15.74
N PHE A 182 -4.00 -8.71 -16.76
CA PHE A 182 -4.57 -7.99 -17.91
C PHE A 182 -5.66 -8.81 -18.58
N HIS A 183 -5.39 -10.07 -18.93
CA HIS A 183 -6.36 -10.97 -19.58
C HIS A 183 -7.58 -11.24 -18.68
N ALA A 184 -7.37 -11.44 -17.37
CA ALA A 184 -8.46 -11.61 -16.42
C ALA A 184 -9.37 -10.38 -16.37
N VAL A 185 -8.81 -9.17 -16.43
CA VAL A 185 -9.60 -7.93 -16.47
C VAL A 185 -10.39 -7.80 -17.78
N GLN A 186 -9.81 -8.19 -18.92
CA GLN A 186 -10.55 -8.21 -20.20
C GLN A 186 -11.77 -9.14 -20.14
N ILE A 187 -11.63 -10.33 -19.56
CA ILE A 187 -12.74 -11.27 -19.39
C ILE A 187 -13.82 -10.69 -18.47
N VAL A 188 -13.41 -10.05 -17.37
CA VAL A 188 -14.35 -9.39 -16.46
C VAL A 188 -15.07 -8.24 -17.17
N ALA A 189 -14.35 -7.42 -17.95
CA ALA A 189 -14.94 -6.34 -18.72
C ALA A 189 -15.98 -6.84 -19.72
N PHE A 190 -15.68 -7.92 -20.45
CA PHE A 190 -16.61 -8.56 -21.38
C PHE A 190 -17.87 -9.11 -20.69
N ARG A 191 -17.74 -9.68 -19.50
CA ARG A 191 -18.91 -10.16 -18.73
C ARG A 191 -19.76 -9.01 -18.21
N LEU A 192 -19.13 -7.95 -17.71
CA LEU A 192 -19.83 -6.79 -17.15
C LEU A 192 -20.49 -5.92 -18.24
N SER A 193 -20.04 -5.99 -19.50
CA SER A 193 -20.69 -5.31 -20.61
C SER A 193 -22.02 -5.95 -21.03
N GLN A 194 -22.29 -7.18 -20.59
CA GLN A 194 -23.54 -7.90 -20.85
C GLN A 194 -24.56 -7.75 -19.71
N MET A 195 -24.21 -7.04 -18.63
CA MET A 195 -25.17 -6.78 -17.54
C MET A 195 -26.14 -5.67 -17.94
N ASP A 196 -27.32 -5.66 -17.32
CA ASP A 196 -28.27 -4.54 -17.42
C ASP A 196 -28.23 -3.69 -16.14
N PRO A 197 -27.79 -2.42 -16.20
CA PRO A 197 -27.26 -1.69 -17.36
C PRO A 197 -25.77 -2.00 -17.66
N PRO A 198 -25.31 -1.91 -18.94
CA PRO A 198 -24.01 -2.45 -19.40
C PRO A 198 -22.79 -1.64 -18.99
N LEU A 199 -21.84 -2.25 -18.27
CA LEU A 199 -20.64 -1.57 -17.81
C LEU A 199 -19.54 -1.58 -18.88
N ARG A 200 -18.98 -0.41 -19.18
CA ARG A 200 -17.94 -0.27 -20.21
C ARG A 200 -16.59 -0.81 -19.76
N LYS A 201 -15.81 -1.25 -20.73
CA LYS A 201 -14.44 -1.77 -20.53
C LYS A 201 -13.54 -0.75 -19.83
N GLU A 202 -13.60 0.53 -20.21
CA GLU A 202 -12.75 1.57 -19.61
C GLU A 202 -13.05 1.77 -18.12
N ALA A 203 -14.32 1.70 -17.73
CA ALA A 203 -14.72 1.80 -16.33
C ALA A 203 -14.22 0.59 -15.52
N VAL A 204 -14.25 -0.61 -16.10
CA VAL A 204 -13.71 -1.82 -15.47
C VAL A 204 -12.19 -1.74 -15.33
N GLU A 205 -11.47 -1.33 -16.37
CA GLU A 205 -10.01 -1.15 -16.34
C GLU A 205 -9.59 -0.11 -15.30
N TYR A 206 -10.31 1.02 -15.22
CA TYR A 206 -10.07 2.06 -14.22
C TYR A 206 -10.33 1.58 -12.79
N MET A 207 -11.40 0.79 -12.57
CA MET A 207 -11.69 0.20 -11.26
C MET A 207 -10.66 -0.88 -10.87
N CYS A 208 -10.06 -1.59 -11.85
CA CYS A 208 -9.08 -2.65 -11.65
C CYS A 208 -7.62 -2.18 -11.53
N ASP A 209 -7.31 -0.89 -11.75
CA ASP A 209 -5.94 -0.35 -11.75
C ASP A 209 -5.00 -1.03 -12.74
N VAL A 210 -5.48 -1.42 -13.93
CA VAL A 210 -4.67 -2.15 -14.92
C VAL A 210 -3.39 -1.41 -15.30
N GLN A 211 -3.44 -0.07 -15.36
CA GLN A 211 -2.30 0.79 -15.71
C GLN A 211 -1.36 1.10 -14.52
N SER A 212 -1.60 0.55 -13.32
CA SER A 212 -0.76 0.84 -12.15
C SER A 212 0.68 0.35 -12.29
N HIS A 213 0.91 -0.70 -13.08
CA HIS A 213 2.23 -1.30 -13.33
C HIS A 213 3.13 -0.46 -14.24
N LEU A 214 2.58 0.56 -14.92
CA LEU A 214 3.37 1.45 -15.75
C LEU A 214 4.29 2.30 -14.87
N TRP A 215 5.57 2.33 -15.24
CA TRP A 215 6.56 3.14 -14.57
C TRP A 215 6.22 4.63 -14.71
N SER A 216 6.46 5.38 -13.64
CA SER A 216 6.29 6.83 -13.61
C SER A 216 7.34 7.46 -12.71
N MET A 217 7.87 8.60 -13.14
CA MET A 217 8.81 9.39 -12.36
C MET A 217 8.21 9.89 -11.03
N ARG A 218 6.96 10.36 -11.03
CA ARG A 218 6.26 10.81 -9.82
C ARG A 218 6.07 9.66 -8.83
N LYS A 219 5.59 8.51 -9.29
CA LYS A 219 5.41 7.32 -8.43
C LYS A 219 6.73 6.85 -7.81
N SER A 220 7.81 6.88 -8.58
CA SER A 220 9.16 6.56 -8.11
C SER A 220 9.61 7.51 -6.99
N LYS A 221 9.46 8.83 -7.18
CA LYS A 221 9.76 9.83 -6.14
C LYS A 221 8.94 9.65 -4.87
N VAL A 222 7.62 9.43 -5.01
CA VAL A 222 6.73 9.17 -3.86
C VAL A 222 7.22 7.97 -3.05
N ASN A 223 7.55 6.86 -3.72
CA ASN A 223 8.08 5.67 -3.05
C ASN A 223 9.45 5.93 -2.40
N PHE A 224 10.34 6.68 -3.05
CA PHE A 224 11.63 7.08 -2.46
C PHE A 224 11.45 7.93 -1.19
N TYR A 225 10.58 8.94 -1.21
CA TYR A 225 10.30 9.76 -0.02
C TYR A 225 9.65 8.94 1.10
N ARG A 226 8.80 7.95 0.77
CA ARG A 226 8.26 7.02 1.77
C ARG A 226 9.35 6.18 2.42
N ILE A 227 10.33 5.70 1.65
CA ILE A 227 11.50 4.99 2.19
C ILE A 227 12.31 5.92 3.08
N MET A 228 12.64 7.13 2.61
CA MET A 228 13.41 8.10 3.38
C MET A 228 12.71 8.51 4.67
N SER A 229 11.39 8.69 4.64
CA SER A 229 10.56 8.96 5.83
C SER A 229 10.52 7.77 6.80
N ALA A 230 10.62 6.54 6.32
CA ALA A 230 10.75 5.38 7.21
C ALA A 230 12.15 5.31 7.84
N LEU A 231 13.18 5.72 7.10
CA LEU A 231 14.57 5.78 7.57
C LEU A 231 14.87 6.98 8.46
N SER A 232 14.03 8.02 8.47
CA SER A 232 14.29 9.25 9.23
C SER A 232 14.43 9.01 10.74
N ILE A 233 13.75 8.01 11.28
CA ILE A 233 13.89 7.60 12.68
C ILE A 233 15.32 7.14 12.97
N PHE A 234 15.90 6.33 12.06
CA PHE A 234 17.29 5.88 12.19
C PHE A 234 18.29 7.02 11.97
N ILE A 235 18.04 7.89 10.98
CA ILE A 235 18.90 9.05 10.69
C ILE A 235 18.96 9.99 11.90
N THR A 236 17.79 10.34 12.47
CA THR A 236 17.72 11.22 13.65
C THR A 236 18.33 10.59 14.89
N PHE A 237 18.14 9.28 15.09
CA PHE A 237 18.82 8.53 16.16
C PHE A 237 20.35 8.57 15.99
N TRP A 238 20.85 8.28 14.78
CA TRP A 238 22.27 8.27 14.48
C TRP A 238 22.92 9.65 14.67
N GLN A 239 22.26 10.71 14.20
CA GLN A 239 22.73 12.09 14.41
C GLN A 239 22.80 12.45 15.89
N ARG A 240 21.79 12.07 16.70
CA ARG A 240 21.81 12.30 18.15
C ARG A 240 22.89 11.47 18.85
N PHE A 241 23.12 10.24 18.41
CA PHE A 241 24.21 9.41 18.93
C PHE A 241 25.57 10.04 18.64
N LEU A 242 25.82 10.48 17.40
CA LEU A 242 27.04 11.18 17.05
C LEU A 242 27.23 12.49 17.83
N TYR A 243 26.15 13.22 18.09
CA TYR A 243 26.17 14.42 18.95
C TYR A 243 26.55 14.10 20.41
N VAL A 244 26.09 12.98 20.96
CA VAL A 244 26.55 12.51 22.28
C VAL A 244 28.03 12.13 22.24
N CYS A 245 28.50 11.52 21.14
CA CYS A 245 29.91 11.16 20.96
C CYS A 245 30.84 12.36 20.71
N SER A 246 30.32 13.52 20.30
CA SER A 246 31.15 14.73 20.07
C SER A 246 31.50 15.48 21.35
N TRP A 247 30.88 15.14 22.49
CA TRP A 247 31.11 15.77 23.80
C TRP A 247 30.87 17.29 23.85
N GLU A 248 30.18 17.86 22.85
CA GLU A 248 29.90 19.31 22.79
C GLU A 248 29.13 19.80 24.03
N ASN A 249 28.23 18.97 24.57
CA ASN A 249 27.59 19.20 25.85
C ASN A 249 27.94 18.07 26.82
N PRO A 250 28.89 18.30 27.77
CA PRO A 250 29.37 17.24 28.65
C PRO A 250 28.29 16.75 29.62
N ALA A 251 27.34 17.60 30.02
CA ALA A 251 26.26 17.19 30.92
C ALA A 251 25.31 16.18 30.26
N ILE A 252 24.92 16.42 29.00
CA ILE A 252 24.09 15.49 28.22
C ILE A 252 24.84 14.19 27.96
N THR A 253 26.13 14.28 27.65
CA THR A 253 26.97 13.12 27.38
C THR A 253 27.15 12.25 28.63
N LEU A 254 27.39 12.87 29.78
CA LEU A 254 27.53 12.17 31.06
C LEU A 254 26.21 11.51 31.49
N LEU A 255 25.07 12.20 31.31
CA LEU A 255 23.75 11.64 31.55
C LEU A 255 23.45 10.45 30.61
N ALA A 256 23.76 10.57 29.32
CA ALA A 256 23.57 9.48 28.36
C ALA A 256 24.42 8.26 28.71
N ASN A 257 25.67 8.46 29.12
CA ASN A 257 26.54 7.39 29.62
C ASN A 257 26.00 6.76 30.91
N ALA A 258 25.49 7.55 31.87
CA ALA A 258 24.87 7.03 33.09
C ALA A 258 23.64 6.16 32.79
N VAL A 259 22.76 6.61 31.88
CA VAL A 259 21.60 5.83 31.42
C VAL A 259 22.03 4.55 30.70
N PHE A 260 23.07 4.62 29.88
CA PHE A 260 23.63 3.47 29.18
C PHE A 260 24.19 2.43 30.18
N LEU A 261 24.99 2.85 31.15
CA LEU A 261 25.53 1.99 32.20
C LEU A 261 24.42 1.36 33.06
N LEU A 262 23.39 2.14 33.42
CA LEU A 262 22.22 1.63 34.12
C LEU A 262 21.50 0.54 33.29
N GLY A 263 21.33 0.77 31.99
CA GLY A 263 20.76 -0.21 31.07
C GLY A 263 21.57 -1.52 31.01
N LEU A 264 22.91 -1.43 31.02
CA LEU A 264 23.79 -2.61 31.04
C LEU A 264 23.70 -3.39 32.36
N MET A 265 23.66 -2.70 33.50
CA MET A 265 23.49 -3.32 34.82
C MET A 265 22.18 -4.10 34.91
N PHE A 266 21.11 -3.59 34.29
CA PHE A 266 19.79 -4.20 34.25
C PHE A 266 19.47 -4.84 32.89
N HIS A 267 20.46 -5.45 32.23
CA HIS A 267 20.29 -6.01 30.88
C HIS A 267 19.14 -7.02 30.74
N GLN A 268 18.86 -7.78 31.80
CA GLN A 268 17.74 -8.74 31.86
C GLN A 268 16.37 -8.06 31.67
N PHE A 269 16.26 -6.78 32.01
CA PHE A 269 15.04 -5.99 31.91
C PHE A 269 14.93 -5.20 30.61
N ILE A 270 15.96 -5.16 29.76
CA ILE A 270 15.92 -4.41 28.49
C ILE A 270 14.78 -4.92 27.59
N LEU A 271 14.69 -6.24 27.40
CA LEU A 271 13.66 -6.83 26.54
C LEU A 271 12.24 -6.66 27.13
N PRO A 272 11.98 -6.97 28.42
CA PRO A 272 10.72 -6.61 29.07
C PRO A 272 10.37 -5.12 28.98
N ALA A 273 11.33 -4.22 29.20
CA ALA A 273 11.12 -2.77 29.14
C ALA A 273 10.79 -2.31 27.72
N ALA A 274 11.44 -2.85 26.68
CA ALA A 274 11.12 -2.56 25.29
C ALA A 274 9.70 -3.05 24.92
N LEU A 275 9.30 -4.23 25.37
CA LEU A 275 7.94 -4.74 25.18
C LEU A 275 6.89 -3.91 25.92
N LEU A 276 7.17 -3.49 27.16
CA LEU A 276 6.30 -2.60 27.91
C LEU A 276 6.21 -1.23 27.25
N PHE A 277 7.33 -0.66 26.82
CA PHE A 277 7.37 0.61 26.11
C PHE A 277 6.53 0.58 24.83
N THR A 278 6.67 -0.48 24.02
CA THR A 278 5.83 -0.65 22.81
C THR A 278 4.36 -0.85 23.17
N PHE A 279 4.04 -1.62 24.22
CA PHE A 279 2.66 -1.79 24.71
C PHE A 279 2.04 -0.46 25.14
N PHE A 280 2.72 0.30 26.01
CA PHE A 280 2.24 1.62 26.46
C PHE A 280 2.16 2.60 25.31
N SER A 281 3.11 2.59 24.38
CA SER A 281 3.05 3.40 23.16
C SER A 281 1.81 3.06 22.32
N ILE A 282 1.47 1.78 22.16
CA ILE A 282 0.26 1.35 21.45
C ILE A 282 -1.01 1.83 22.18
N VAL A 283 -1.07 1.65 23.50
CA VAL A 283 -2.22 2.07 24.32
C VAL A 283 -2.38 3.59 24.31
N TRP A 284 -1.28 4.34 24.38
CA TRP A 284 -1.29 5.79 24.30
C TRP A 284 -1.75 6.27 22.91
N ASN A 285 -1.17 5.70 21.85
CA ASN A 285 -1.52 6.03 20.47
C ASN A 285 -2.96 5.66 20.11
N TYR A 286 -3.59 4.72 20.82
CA TYR A 286 -5.01 4.41 20.64
C TYR A 286 -5.93 5.61 20.86
N ARG A 287 -5.52 6.58 21.70
CA ARG A 287 -6.27 7.84 21.93
C ARG A 287 -6.19 8.79 20.72
N HIS A 288 -5.07 8.76 20.01
CA HIS A 288 -4.83 9.58 18.82
C HIS A 288 -5.18 8.85 17.52
N ARG A 289 -5.91 7.73 17.59
CA ARG A 289 -6.27 6.96 16.40
C ARG A 289 -7.15 7.77 15.45
N PRO A 290 -6.96 7.65 14.12
CA PRO A 290 -7.81 8.33 13.16
C PRO A 290 -9.26 7.83 13.31
N THR A 291 -10.20 8.76 13.36
CA THR A 291 -11.63 8.47 13.53
C THR A 291 -12.37 8.27 12.22
N HIS A 292 -11.77 8.71 11.10
CA HIS A 292 -12.32 8.66 9.75
C HIS A 292 -11.46 7.74 8.87
N PRO A 293 -12.07 7.02 7.91
CA PRO A 293 -11.32 6.20 6.98
C PRO A 293 -10.34 7.05 6.17
N SER A 294 -9.20 6.46 5.82
CA SER A 294 -8.16 7.15 5.08
C SER A 294 -8.70 7.69 3.76
N GLN A 295 -8.50 8.99 3.53
CA GLN A 295 -8.77 9.62 2.25
C GLN A 295 -7.48 9.66 1.43
N VAL A 296 -7.65 9.74 0.11
CA VAL A 296 -6.55 9.98 -0.80
C VAL A 296 -5.89 11.32 -0.44
N ASP A 297 -4.61 11.30 -0.11
CA ASP A 297 -3.88 12.48 0.35
C ASP A 297 -3.01 13.05 -0.76
N ILE A 298 -3.39 14.24 -1.21
CA ILE A 298 -2.76 14.99 -2.31
C ILE A 298 -1.27 15.26 -2.00
N LYS A 299 -0.92 15.44 -0.72
CA LYS A 299 0.46 15.69 -0.29
C LYS A 299 1.30 14.42 -0.37
N ILE A 300 0.74 13.27 0.03
CA ILE A 300 1.44 11.98 -0.02
C ILE A 300 1.65 11.54 -1.48
N SER A 301 0.71 11.87 -2.39
CA SER A 301 0.86 11.61 -3.82
C SER A 301 1.77 12.58 -4.58
N LEU A 302 2.33 13.58 -3.88
CA LEU A 302 3.17 14.67 -4.40
C LEU A 302 2.51 15.54 -5.49
N THR A 303 1.20 15.43 -5.67
CA THR A 303 0.50 15.98 -6.83
C THR A 303 0.43 17.52 -6.84
N ASP A 304 0.67 18.18 -5.71
CA ASP A 304 0.74 19.65 -5.61
C ASP A 304 2.09 20.22 -6.08
N THR A 305 3.13 19.40 -6.13
CA THR A 305 4.52 19.84 -6.43
C THR A 305 5.06 19.28 -7.74
N VAL A 306 4.22 18.58 -8.51
CA VAL A 306 4.63 17.85 -9.71
C VAL A 306 4.65 18.76 -10.93
N HIS A 307 5.72 18.65 -11.70
CA HIS A 307 5.87 19.37 -12.97
C HIS A 307 4.91 18.78 -14.02
N PRO A 308 4.21 19.59 -14.84
CA PRO A 308 3.20 19.10 -15.79
C PRO A 308 3.75 18.06 -16.78
N ASP A 309 5.02 18.16 -17.16
CA ASP A 309 5.69 17.15 -18.01
C ASP A 309 5.81 15.76 -17.36
N GLU A 310 6.01 15.67 -16.04
CA GLU A 310 6.01 14.37 -15.34
C GLU A 310 4.62 13.73 -15.34
N LEU A 311 3.59 14.55 -15.44
CA LEU A 311 2.22 14.10 -15.51
C LEU A 311 1.84 13.68 -16.93
N ASP A 312 2.29 14.46 -17.92
CA ASP A 312 2.20 14.10 -19.33
C ASP A 312 2.86 12.74 -19.63
N GLU A 313 3.98 12.42 -18.98
CA GLU A 313 4.64 11.11 -19.06
C GLU A 313 3.75 9.96 -18.56
N GLU A 314 2.99 10.13 -17.48
CA GLU A 314 2.09 9.08 -16.96
C GLU A 314 0.94 8.74 -17.92
N PHE A 315 0.55 9.69 -18.76
CA PHE A 315 -0.53 9.55 -19.73
C PHE A 315 -0.04 9.26 -21.15
N ASP A 316 1.28 9.19 -21.36
CA ASP A 316 1.85 8.84 -22.66
C ASP A 316 1.67 7.34 -22.95
N THR A 317 1.57 7.00 -24.23
CA THR A 317 1.49 5.61 -24.65
C THR A 317 2.85 4.95 -24.60
N PHE A 318 2.86 3.62 -24.57
CA PHE A 318 4.07 2.85 -24.80
C PHE A 318 3.94 2.09 -26.12
N PRO A 319 4.81 2.32 -27.13
CA PRO A 319 5.90 3.30 -27.19
C PRO A 319 5.43 4.77 -27.20
N THR A 320 6.34 5.69 -26.86
CA THR A 320 6.04 7.13 -26.68
C THR A 320 5.46 7.76 -27.94
N SER A 321 4.41 8.56 -27.76
CA SER A 321 3.81 9.37 -28.83
C SER A 321 4.48 10.73 -29.00
N ARG A 322 5.46 11.05 -28.14
CA ARG A 322 6.07 12.39 -28.02
C ARG A 322 7.30 12.53 -28.91
N SER A 323 7.70 13.80 -29.11
CA SER A 323 8.87 14.13 -29.93
C SER A 323 10.18 13.62 -29.30
N SER A 324 11.14 13.27 -30.14
CA SER A 324 12.45 12.76 -29.71
C SER A 324 13.16 13.68 -28.70
N ASN A 325 13.11 15.00 -28.92
CA ASN A 325 13.72 15.98 -28.02
C ASN A 325 13.13 15.94 -26.60
N LEU A 326 11.81 15.75 -26.47
CA LEU A 326 11.15 15.63 -25.17
C LEU A 326 11.58 14.35 -24.46
N THR A 327 11.67 13.24 -25.21
CA THR A 327 12.17 11.95 -24.69
C THR A 327 13.61 12.06 -24.21
N MET A 328 14.48 12.78 -24.94
CA MET A 328 15.87 13.00 -24.53
C MET A 328 15.95 13.79 -23.22
N MET A 329 15.16 14.86 -23.08
CA MET A 329 15.09 15.64 -21.84
C MET A 329 14.57 14.81 -20.65
N ARG A 330 13.55 13.95 -20.86
CA ARG A 330 13.06 13.02 -19.83
C ARG A 330 14.12 12.00 -19.43
N TYR A 331 14.86 11.46 -20.39
CA TYR A 331 15.96 10.54 -20.15
C TYR A 331 17.08 11.20 -19.33
N ASP A 332 17.49 12.42 -19.66
CA ASP A 332 18.53 13.14 -18.89
C ASP A 332 18.06 13.42 -17.46
N ARG A 333 16.79 13.79 -17.26
CA ARG A 333 16.21 13.94 -15.92
C ARG A 333 16.22 12.64 -15.14
N LEU A 334 15.86 11.53 -15.77
CA LEU A 334 15.94 10.20 -15.17
C LEU A 334 17.38 9.88 -14.78
N ARG A 335 18.35 10.19 -15.64
CA ARG A 335 19.78 10.00 -15.37
C ARG A 335 20.26 10.83 -14.19
N CYS A 336 19.80 12.08 -14.04
CA CYS A 336 20.10 12.90 -12.87
C CYS A 336 19.52 12.30 -11.57
N LEU A 337 18.29 11.78 -11.59
CA LEU A 337 17.72 11.11 -10.41
C LEU A 337 18.47 9.81 -10.09
N ALA A 338 18.77 9.01 -11.11
CA ALA A 338 19.56 7.79 -10.98
C ALA A 338 20.94 8.09 -10.39
N SER A 339 21.58 9.19 -10.79
CA SER A 339 22.85 9.65 -10.20
C SER A 339 22.74 9.94 -8.70
N ARG A 340 21.66 10.60 -8.24
CA ARG A 340 21.42 10.82 -6.80
C ARG A 340 21.18 9.52 -6.02
N ILE A 341 20.47 8.57 -6.63
CA ILE A 341 20.27 7.24 -6.04
C ILE A 341 21.61 6.50 -5.99
N GLN A 342 22.43 6.61 -7.04
CA GLN A 342 23.74 6.00 -7.14
C GLN A 342 24.72 6.55 -6.10
N THR A 343 24.70 7.84 -5.77
CA THR A 343 25.56 8.38 -4.70
C THR A 343 25.19 7.77 -3.35
N VAL A 344 23.90 7.73 -3.01
CA VAL A 344 23.44 7.10 -1.75
C VAL A 344 23.77 5.61 -1.73
N MET A 345 23.56 4.91 -2.84
CA MET A 345 23.90 3.50 -2.95
C MET A 345 25.42 3.26 -2.85
N GLY A 346 26.24 4.18 -3.40
CA GLY A 346 27.69 4.17 -3.30
C GLY A 346 28.19 4.38 -1.88
N ASP A 347 27.55 5.26 -1.10
CA ASP A 347 27.86 5.46 0.32
C ASP A 347 27.53 4.20 1.14
N VAL A 348 26.38 3.57 0.86
CA VAL A 348 25.98 2.30 1.49
C VAL A 348 26.94 1.17 1.11
N ALA A 349 27.32 1.08 -0.17
CA ALA A 349 28.28 0.09 -0.66
C ALA A 349 29.65 0.27 0.01
N SER A 350 30.15 1.51 0.06
CA SER A 350 31.41 1.84 0.74
C SER A 350 31.39 1.48 2.22
N CYS A 351 30.25 1.69 2.90
CA CYS A 351 30.06 1.25 4.28
C CYS A 351 30.15 -0.28 4.40
N GLY A 352 29.47 -1.02 3.52
CA GLY A 352 29.53 -2.48 3.47
C GLY A 352 30.93 -3.03 3.16
N GLU A 353 31.65 -2.39 2.24
CA GLU A 353 33.03 -2.73 1.89
C GLU A 353 33.97 -2.52 3.08
N ARG A 354 33.81 -1.42 3.83
CA ARG A 354 34.59 -1.17 5.06
C ARG A 354 34.32 -2.22 6.13
N ILE A 355 33.06 -2.63 6.32
CA ILE A 355 32.71 -3.72 7.24
C ILE A 355 33.35 -5.02 6.79
N THR A 356 33.33 -5.31 5.49
CA THR A 356 33.95 -6.52 4.93
C THR A 356 35.47 -6.46 5.10
N ALA A 357 36.07 -5.29 4.90
CA ALA A 357 37.51 -5.05 5.07
C ALA A 357 38.00 -5.31 6.49
N LEU A 358 37.15 -5.14 7.52
CA LEU A 358 37.46 -5.53 8.91
C LEU A 358 37.70 -7.04 9.09
N THR A 359 37.34 -7.88 8.10
CA THR A 359 37.50 -9.34 8.17
C THR A 359 38.51 -9.89 7.16
N THR A 360 38.89 -9.10 6.14
CA THR A 360 39.76 -9.55 5.05
C THR A 360 41.23 -9.21 5.25
N TRP A 361 41.62 -8.80 6.46
CA TRP A 361 43.01 -8.43 6.82
C TRP A 361 43.65 -7.38 5.91
N ARG A 362 42.84 -6.59 5.18
CA ARG A 362 43.33 -5.57 4.25
C ARG A 362 44.04 -4.43 4.99
N ASP A 363 43.55 -4.09 6.17
CA ASP A 363 44.27 -3.32 7.19
C ASP A 363 44.57 -4.25 8.37
N PRO A 364 45.82 -4.70 8.55
CA PRO A 364 46.16 -5.68 9.58
C PRO A 364 45.97 -5.13 10.99
N THR A 365 46.11 -3.81 11.19
CA THR A 365 45.96 -3.19 12.51
C THR A 365 44.49 -3.10 12.91
N ALA A 366 43.63 -2.58 12.02
CA ALA A 366 42.20 -2.48 12.26
C ALA A 366 41.55 -3.88 12.37
N THR A 367 41.97 -4.83 11.54
CA THR A 367 41.49 -6.22 11.61
C THR A 367 41.92 -6.92 12.89
N ALA A 368 43.15 -6.68 13.38
CA ALA A 368 43.61 -7.24 14.66
C ALA A 368 42.83 -6.66 15.85
N VAL A 369 42.59 -5.35 15.87
CA VAL A 369 41.77 -4.69 16.91
C VAL A 369 40.33 -5.22 16.87
N PHE A 370 39.73 -5.32 15.69
CA PHE A 370 38.40 -5.89 15.51
C PHE A 370 38.35 -7.38 15.92
N GLY A 371 39.38 -8.16 15.57
CA GLY A 371 39.55 -9.56 15.98
C GLY A 371 39.64 -9.72 17.49
N LEU A 372 40.44 -8.89 18.16
CA LEU A 372 40.57 -8.89 19.63
C LEU A 372 39.25 -8.47 20.30
N PHE A 373 38.59 -7.44 19.77
CA PHE A 373 37.28 -7.00 20.23
C PHE A 373 36.22 -8.09 20.08
N THR A 374 36.14 -8.74 18.91
CA THR A 374 35.18 -9.83 18.67
C THR A 374 35.47 -11.05 19.52
N LEU A 375 36.74 -11.39 19.77
CA LEU A 375 37.15 -12.44 20.71
C LEU A 375 36.74 -12.10 22.15
N ALA A 376 37.01 -10.88 22.62
CA ALA A 376 36.61 -10.42 23.94
C ALA A 376 35.08 -10.42 24.09
N ALA A 377 34.34 -9.93 23.09
CA ALA A 377 32.88 -9.97 23.07
C ALA A 377 32.35 -11.41 23.10
N ALA A 378 32.97 -12.34 22.37
CA ALA A 378 32.62 -13.77 22.39
C ALA A 378 32.85 -14.39 23.78
N VAL A 379 33.96 -14.09 24.44
CA VAL A 379 34.25 -14.53 25.82
C VAL A 379 33.23 -13.97 26.81
N MET A 380 32.91 -12.67 26.73
CA MET A 380 31.86 -12.04 27.55
C MET A 380 30.47 -12.66 27.32
N MET A 381 30.15 -12.96 26.05
CA MET A 381 28.93 -13.67 25.69
C MET A 381 28.94 -15.12 26.21
N CYS A 382 30.08 -15.78 26.39
CA CYS A 382 30.15 -17.12 27.00
C CYS A 382 29.69 -17.15 28.47
N PHE A 383 29.85 -16.03 29.19
CA PHE A 383 29.37 -15.82 30.56
C PHE A 383 27.92 -15.31 30.64
N THR A 384 27.34 -14.89 29.50
CA THR A 384 25.94 -14.47 29.40
C THR A 384 25.07 -15.63 28.89
N PRO A 385 23.91 -15.95 29.47
CA PRO A 385 23.12 -17.11 29.05
C PRO A 385 22.27 -16.88 27.78
N TRP A 386 22.88 -16.41 26.67
CA TRP A 386 22.21 -16.32 25.34
C TRP A 386 22.14 -17.67 24.62
N LYS A 387 22.91 -18.66 25.10
CA LYS A 387 23.03 -20.04 24.57
C LYS A 387 21.68 -20.72 24.38
N ILE A 388 20.75 -20.51 25.31
CA ILE A 388 19.40 -21.07 25.25
C ILE A 388 18.60 -20.43 24.10
N LEU A 389 18.69 -19.12 23.94
CA LEU A 389 17.95 -18.38 22.93
C LEU A 389 18.43 -18.73 21.51
N VAL A 390 19.75 -18.87 21.34
CA VAL A 390 20.33 -19.25 20.05
C VAL A 390 20.21 -20.74 19.75
N ALA A 391 20.28 -21.62 20.76
CA ALA A 391 19.95 -23.03 20.57
C ALA A 391 18.47 -23.19 20.13
N MET A 392 17.55 -22.46 20.77
CA MET A 392 16.13 -22.49 20.41
C MET A 392 15.87 -21.95 19.00
N VAL A 393 16.46 -20.80 18.63
CA VAL A 393 16.32 -20.22 17.28
C VAL A 393 17.01 -21.10 16.22
N GLY A 394 18.20 -21.61 16.50
CA GLY A 394 18.97 -22.49 15.62
C GLY A 394 18.25 -23.81 15.34
N LEU A 395 17.79 -24.51 16.38
CA LEU A 395 17.00 -25.73 16.25
C LEU A 395 15.68 -25.48 15.49
N TYR A 396 15.04 -24.34 15.74
CA TYR A 396 13.80 -23.98 15.04
C TYR A 396 14.01 -23.69 13.55
N THR A 397 15.09 -23.00 13.17
CA THR A 397 15.39 -22.63 11.76
C THR A 397 15.94 -23.81 10.96
N MET A 398 16.83 -24.60 11.56
CA MET A 398 17.43 -25.79 10.94
C MET A 398 16.50 -27.01 10.93
N ARG A 399 15.27 -26.90 11.48
CA ARG A 399 14.29 -27.99 11.44
C ARG A 399 14.10 -28.54 10.02
N HIS A 400 13.95 -29.87 9.96
CA HIS A 400 13.82 -30.62 8.71
C HIS A 400 12.75 -30.00 7.78
N PRO A 401 12.95 -29.95 6.45
CA PRO A 401 12.01 -29.32 5.51
C PRO A 401 10.57 -29.86 5.59
N LYS A 402 10.37 -31.13 5.98
CA LYS A 402 9.03 -31.69 6.27
C LYS A 402 8.31 -31.02 7.45
N LEU A 403 9.06 -30.49 8.42
CA LEU A 403 8.56 -29.73 9.58
C LEU A 403 8.45 -28.23 9.29
N ARG A 404 8.95 -27.76 8.15
CA ARG A 404 8.78 -26.36 7.72
C ARG A 404 7.37 -26.18 7.18
N ARG A 405 6.67 -25.16 7.69
CA ARG A 405 5.33 -24.83 7.20
C ARG A 405 5.50 -24.30 5.77
N LYS A 406 4.77 -24.89 4.83
CA LYS A 406 4.70 -24.44 3.42
C LYS A 406 3.79 -23.21 3.23
N THR A 407 3.35 -22.61 4.33
CA THR A 407 2.51 -21.41 4.37
C THR A 407 3.15 -20.41 5.32
N PRO A 408 2.96 -19.10 5.06
CA PRO A 408 3.48 -18.05 5.92
C PRO A 408 3.07 -18.21 7.40
N SER A 409 3.93 -17.71 8.30
CA SER A 409 3.67 -17.71 9.74
C SER A 409 2.51 -16.78 10.10
N PHE A 410 1.94 -16.97 11.29
CA PHE A 410 0.91 -16.07 11.82
C PHE A 410 1.37 -14.61 11.83
N ALA A 411 2.57 -14.34 12.33
CA ALA A 411 3.14 -13.00 12.39
C ALA A 411 3.34 -12.38 11.00
N TRP A 412 3.77 -13.18 10.02
CA TRP A 412 3.91 -12.71 8.64
C TRP A 412 2.56 -12.41 7.98
N ASN A 413 1.54 -13.24 8.23
CA ASN A 413 0.18 -13.00 7.75
C ASN A 413 -0.41 -11.74 8.38
N LEU A 414 -0.24 -11.56 9.68
CA LEU A 414 -0.65 -10.35 10.40
C LEU A 414 0.02 -9.12 9.78
N TYR A 415 1.34 -9.15 9.62
CA TYR A 415 2.12 -8.05 9.04
C TYR A 415 1.65 -7.67 7.62
N ARG A 416 1.47 -8.66 6.73
CA ARG A 416 0.99 -8.42 5.36
C ARG A 416 -0.43 -7.85 5.28
N ARG A 417 -1.21 -8.00 6.36
CA ARG A 417 -2.59 -7.51 6.47
C ARG A 417 -2.69 -6.13 7.12
N LEU A 418 -1.58 -5.60 7.65
CA LEU A 418 -1.56 -4.25 8.20
C LEU A 418 -1.75 -3.22 7.07
N PRO A 419 -2.47 -2.12 7.35
CA PRO A 419 -2.64 -1.05 6.38
C PRO A 419 -1.29 -0.42 6.06
N HIS A 420 -1.10 -0.03 4.80
CA HIS A 420 0.10 0.65 4.34
C HIS A 420 -0.30 1.89 3.55
N LYS A 421 0.51 2.96 3.63
CA LYS A 421 0.21 4.24 2.97
C LYS A 421 0.21 4.20 1.43
N GLY A 422 0.47 3.03 0.83
CA GLY A 422 0.49 2.89 -0.63
C GLY A 422 -0.90 3.09 -1.24
N ASP A 423 -1.94 2.66 -0.53
CA ASP A 423 -3.32 2.77 -1.01
C ASP A 423 -3.88 4.20 -0.95
N SER A 424 -3.21 5.11 -0.23
CA SER A 424 -3.55 6.53 -0.16
C SER A 424 -2.89 7.37 -1.29
N VAL A 425 -2.08 6.75 -2.15
CA VAL A 425 -1.43 7.38 -3.31
C VAL A 425 -2.35 7.31 -4.53
N LEU A 426 -2.42 8.42 -5.27
CA LEU A 426 -3.14 8.55 -6.56
C LEU A 426 -2.46 7.81 -7.72
#